data_AF-A0A9N9IXP2-F1
#
_entry.id   AF-A0A9N9IXP2-F1
#
_cell.length_a   1.000
_cell.length_b   1.000
_cell.length_c   1.000
_cell.angle_alpha   90.00
_cell.angle_beta   90.00
_cell.angle_gamma   90.00
#
_symmetry.space_group_name_H-M   'P 1'
#
loop_
_entity.id
_entity.type
_entity.pdbx_description
1 polymer ?
#
loop_
_entity_poly.entity_id
_entity_poly.type
_entity_poly.pdbx_seq_one_letter_code
_entity_poly.pdbx_strand_id
1 'polypeptide(L)'
;MRFSRSNPHSALPLYKEHSKSTSTFRSSKQLLIIGLFYIILILFIINLFNFLLFHKPESSSITNLDYSFILPNPSHSDLKDLIIVAGHAIYLSNRLDEVEQDDNWILESFQKGGHVKTFLNHIRKGLELAQQNTKALLVFSGGQTRPAAGPMSEAQSYYAIAQKLDLFSAEKDSHLVIDRMTTEEYARDSYENLLFSICRFTEVTGHHPQSITVIGFEFKRKRFLDLHRAAIKFPLD
;
A
#
# COMPACT_ATOMS: atom_id res chain seq x y z
N MET A 1 -29.27 32.36 -64.51
CA MET A 1 -28.94 32.18 -65.94
C MET A 1 -29.76 31.00 -66.46
N ARG A 2 -30.43 31.16 -67.61
CA ARG A 2 -31.57 30.38 -68.17
C ARG A 2 -31.06 29.64 -69.43
N PHE A 3 -31.39 28.37 -69.72
CA PHE A 3 -32.44 27.83 -70.62
C PHE A 3 -32.05 26.33 -70.90
N SER A 4 -32.88 25.27 -70.93
CA SER A 4 -34.13 24.87 -71.64
C SER A 4 -33.92 24.08 -72.96
N ARG A 5 -34.70 22.97 -73.10
CA ARG A 5 -35.28 22.23 -74.28
C ARG A 5 -34.99 20.71 -74.16
N SER A 6 -35.85 19.74 -74.46
CA SER A 6 -37.22 19.66 -75.01
C SER A 6 -37.66 18.17 -74.99
N ASN A 7 -38.91 17.84 -74.66
CA ASN A 7 -39.59 16.58 -75.08
C ASN A 7 -40.04 16.71 -76.56
N PRO A 8 -40.41 15.66 -77.36
CA PRO A 8 -41.14 14.43 -76.99
C PRO A 8 -40.81 13.13 -77.80
N HIS A 9 -41.43 12.00 -77.43
CA HIS A 9 -42.11 10.98 -78.29
C HIS A 9 -42.03 9.51 -77.80
N SER A 10 -43.17 9.03 -77.31
CA SER A 10 -43.86 7.75 -77.61
C SER A 10 -43.12 6.38 -77.65
N ALA A 11 -43.55 5.54 -76.69
CA ALA A 11 -44.09 4.16 -76.83
C ALA A 11 -43.17 2.92 -76.92
N LEU A 12 -43.22 2.14 -75.80
CA LEU A 12 -43.21 0.66 -75.64
C LEU A 12 -41.90 -0.13 -75.88
N PRO A 13 -41.70 -1.32 -75.27
CA PRO A 13 -42.44 -2.01 -74.19
C PRO A 13 -41.58 -2.33 -72.94
N LEU A 14 -42.27 -2.69 -71.84
CA LEU A 14 -41.72 -3.18 -70.57
C LEU A 14 -40.78 -4.39 -70.77
N TYR A 15 -39.47 -4.17 -70.63
CA TYR A 15 -38.51 -5.24 -70.43
C TYR A 15 -38.44 -5.57 -68.93
N LYS A 16 -38.77 -6.81 -68.56
CA LYS A 16 -38.56 -7.34 -67.20
C LYS A 16 -37.06 -7.36 -66.92
N GLU A 17 -36.57 -6.41 -66.13
CA GLU A 17 -35.27 -6.56 -65.46
C GLU A 17 -35.41 -7.59 -64.34
N HIS A 18 -34.81 -8.76 -64.54
CA HIS A 18 -34.53 -9.70 -63.48
C HIS A 18 -33.74 -9.01 -62.37
N SER A 19 -34.26 -9.00 -61.14
CA SER A 19 -33.49 -8.59 -59.97
C SER A 19 -32.26 -9.48 -59.87
N LYS A 20 -31.07 -8.87 -59.99
CA LYS A 20 -29.84 -9.54 -59.56
C LYS A 20 -29.96 -9.73 -58.05
N SER A 21 -30.20 -10.96 -57.63
CA SER A 21 -29.99 -11.39 -56.25
C SER A 21 -28.53 -11.09 -55.89
N THR A 22 -28.31 -10.04 -55.09
CA THR A 22 -27.01 -9.79 -54.48
C THR A 22 -26.86 -10.77 -53.32
N SER A 23 -26.42 -11.99 -53.63
CA SER A 23 -25.88 -12.87 -52.60
C SER A 23 -24.65 -12.19 -52.00
N THR A 24 -24.72 -11.81 -50.73
CA THR A 24 -23.58 -11.29 -49.97
C THR A 24 -22.58 -12.42 -49.71
N PHE A 25 -21.82 -12.78 -50.75
CA PHE A 25 -20.72 -13.73 -50.64
C PHE A 25 -19.62 -13.06 -49.82
N ARG A 26 -19.50 -13.44 -48.54
CA ARG A 26 -18.42 -12.97 -47.67
C ARG A 26 -17.09 -13.29 -48.33
N SER A 27 -16.25 -12.28 -48.50
CA SER A 27 -14.93 -12.47 -49.12
C SER A 27 -14.13 -13.51 -48.32
N SER A 28 -13.27 -14.26 -49.01
CA SER A 28 -12.39 -15.26 -48.37
C SER A 28 -11.61 -14.69 -47.17
N LYS A 29 -11.25 -13.40 -47.23
CA LYS A 29 -10.61 -12.67 -46.12
C LYS A 29 -11.51 -12.53 -44.88
N GLN A 30 -12.81 -12.26 -45.05
CA GLN A 30 -13.75 -12.17 -43.94
C GLN A 30 -13.99 -13.53 -43.27
N LEU A 31 -14.03 -14.61 -44.06
CA LEU A 31 -14.14 -15.96 -43.52
C LEU A 31 -12.88 -16.36 -42.72
N LEU A 32 -11.69 -15.96 -43.19
CA LEU A 32 -10.44 -16.18 -42.47
C LEU A 32 -10.39 -15.42 -41.13
N ILE A 33 -10.80 -14.15 -41.11
CA ILE A 33 -10.82 -13.34 -39.87
C ILE A 33 -11.80 -13.93 -38.85
N ILE A 34 -12.98 -14.34 -39.30
CA ILE A 34 -13.98 -14.99 -38.42
C ILE A 34 -13.42 -16.30 -37.88
N GLY A 35 -12.78 -17.12 -38.72
CA GLY A 35 -12.13 -18.36 -38.30
C GLY A 35 -11.05 -18.13 -37.25
N LEU A 36 -10.17 -17.13 -37.45
CA LEU A 36 -9.11 -16.78 -36.51
C LEU A 36 -9.67 -16.31 -35.16
N PHE A 37 -10.76 -15.52 -35.18
CA PHE A 37 -11.43 -15.08 -33.96
C PHE A 37 -11.95 -16.26 -33.13
N TYR A 38 -12.58 -17.25 -33.76
CA TYR A 38 -13.05 -18.44 -33.05
C TYR A 38 -11.91 -19.29 -32.49
N ILE A 39 -10.78 -19.41 -33.21
CA ILE A 39 -9.60 -20.11 -32.71
C ILE A 39 -9.07 -19.42 -31.44
N ILE A 40 -8.93 -18.10 -31.46
CA ILE A 40 -8.49 -17.32 -30.29
C ILE A 40 -9.47 -17.48 -29.12
N LEU A 41 -10.78 -17.43 -29.40
CA LEU A 41 -11.81 -17.60 -28.38
C LEU A 41 -11.75 -18.99 -27.73
N ILE A 42 -11.55 -20.05 -28.52
CA ILE A 42 -11.39 -21.42 -28.01
C ILE A 42 -10.13 -21.52 -27.13
N LEU A 43 -9.00 -20.97 -27.58
CA LEU A 43 -7.76 -20.98 -26.79
C LEU A 43 -7.90 -20.18 -25.48
N PHE A 44 -8.66 -19.09 -25.49
CA PHE A 44 -8.98 -18.32 -24.30
C PHE A 44 -9.85 -19.12 -23.32
N ILE A 45 -10.89 -19.80 -23.80
CA ILE A 45 -11.76 -20.64 -22.97
C ILE A 45 -10.98 -21.82 -22.36
N ILE A 46 -10.10 -22.46 -23.13
CA ILE A 46 -9.23 -23.54 -22.64
C ILE A 46 -8.30 -23.01 -21.53
N ASN A 47 -7.68 -21.84 -21.73
CA ASN A 47 -6.83 -21.22 -20.70
C ASN A 47 -7.63 -20.83 -19.45
N LEU A 48 -8.83 -20.28 -19.62
CA LEU A 48 -9.69 -19.92 -18.50
C LEU A 48 -10.14 -21.16 -17.72
N PHE A 49 -10.49 -22.24 -18.42
CA PHE A 49 -10.86 -23.51 -17.80
C PHE A 49 -9.68 -24.14 -17.07
N ASN A 50 -8.49 -24.17 -17.67
CA ASN A 50 -7.26 -24.61 -17.00
C ASN A 50 -6.97 -23.74 -15.78
N PHE A 51 -7.03 -22.41 -15.89
CA PHE A 51 -6.85 -21.50 -14.76
C PHE A 51 -7.82 -21.83 -13.62
N LEU A 52 -9.11 -22.02 -13.91
CA LEU A 52 -10.13 -22.35 -12.90
C LEU A 52 -9.97 -23.76 -12.31
N LEU A 53 -9.50 -24.74 -13.08
CA LEU A 53 -9.23 -26.10 -12.57
C LEU A 53 -7.95 -26.17 -11.74
N PHE A 54 -6.88 -25.50 -12.18
CA PHE A 54 -5.57 -25.50 -11.50
C PHE A 54 -5.48 -24.49 -10.35
N HIS A 55 -6.35 -23.48 -10.30
CA HIS A 55 -6.49 -22.55 -9.16
C HIS A 55 -7.75 -22.80 -8.35
N LYS A 56 -8.32 -24.01 -8.40
CA LYS A 56 -9.23 -24.42 -7.33
C LYS A 56 -8.39 -24.34 -6.05
N PRO A 57 -8.71 -23.45 -5.08
CA PRO A 57 -7.88 -23.29 -3.90
C PRO A 57 -7.88 -24.63 -3.20
N GLU A 58 -6.77 -25.33 -3.28
CA GLU A 58 -6.50 -26.45 -2.42
C GLU A 58 -6.45 -25.81 -1.04
N SER A 59 -7.56 -25.89 -0.30
CA SER A 59 -7.52 -25.62 1.13
C SER A 59 -6.74 -26.76 1.75
N SER A 60 -5.43 -26.77 1.53
CA SER A 60 -4.52 -27.44 2.42
C SER A 60 -4.81 -26.81 3.76
N SER A 61 -5.53 -27.53 4.62
CA SER A 61 -5.44 -27.34 6.05
C SER A 61 -3.97 -27.54 6.37
N ILE A 62 -3.18 -26.45 6.30
CA ILE A 62 -1.83 -26.42 6.81
C ILE A 62 -2.00 -26.75 8.29
N THR A 63 -1.81 -28.03 8.60
CA THR A 63 -1.66 -28.51 9.96
C THR A 63 -0.60 -27.63 10.60
N ASN A 64 -0.94 -26.96 11.69
CA ASN A 64 -0.07 -26.09 12.49
C ASN A 64 1.37 -26.63 12.46
N LEU A 65 2.20 -26.07 11.58
CA LEU A 65 3.63 -26.36 11.60
C LEU A 65 4.11 -25.68 12.87
N ASP A 66 4.47 -26.50 13.86
CA ASP A 66 4.99 -26.02 15.12
C ASP A 66 6.41 -25.47 14.90
N TYR A 67 6.47 -24.21 14.46
CA TYR A 67 7.71 -23.47 14.27
C TYR A 67 8.34 -23.02 15.60
N SER A 68 7.79 -23.40 16.76
CA SER A 68 8.32 -23.00 18.07
C SER A 68 9.76 -23.46 18.30
N PHE A 69 10.21 -24.50 17.59
CA PHE A 69 11.61 -24.95 17.63
C PHE A 69 12.56 -24.07 16.79
N ILE A 70 12.04 -23.38 15.77
CA ILE A 70 12.85 -22.61 14.81
C ILE A 70 12.85 -21.12 15.18
N LEU A 71 11.76 -20.62 15.73
CA LEU A 71 11.60 -19.21 16.06
C LEU A 71 11.85 -18.97 17.55
N PRO A 72 12.61 -17.92 17.92
CA PRO A 72 12.72 -17.53 19.32
C PRO A 72 11.32 -17.19 19.87
N ASN A 73 11.10 -17.47 21.15
CA ASN A 73 9.86 -17.08 21.81
C ASN A 73 9.64 -15.56 21.68
N PRO A 74 8.39 -15.10 21.50
CA PRO A 74 8.10 -13.68 21.41
C PRO A 74 8.56 -12.97 22.69
N SER A 75 9.35 -11.91 22.54
CA SER A 75 9.94 -11.21 23.68
C SER A 75 8.90 -10.44 24.50
N HIS A 76 7.74 -10.11 23.91
CA HIS A 76 6.70 -9.29 24.53
C HIS A 76 5.28 -9.81 24.27
N SER A 77 5.04 -11.09 24.56
CA SER A 77 3.72 -11.73 24.37
C SER A 77 2.59 -11.14 25.22
N ASP A 78 2.91 -10.29 26.19
CA ASP A 78 1.95 -9.61 27.05
C ASP A 78 1.40 -8.31 26.45
N LEU A 79 2.06 -7.75 25.43
CA LEU A 79 1.60 -6.54 24.75
C LEU A 79 0.41 -6.86 23.85
N LYS A 80 -0.52 -5.92 23.72
CA LYS A 80 -1.80 -6.10 23.02
C LYS A 80 -2.07 -5.01 21.99
N ASP A 81 -1.53 -3.81 22.21
CA ASP A 81 -1.84 -2.63 21.38
C ASP A 81 -0.64 -2.21 20.55
N LEU A 82 -0.89 -1.74 19.33
CA LEU A 82 0.16 -1.25 18.42
C LEU A 82 0.05 0.28 18.30
N ILE A 83 1.14 0.98 18.60
CA ILE A 83 1.30 2.41 18.31
C ILE A 83 2.31 2.54 17.18
N ILE A 84 1.93 3.21 16.09
CA ILE A 84 2.77 3.42 14.91
C ILE A 84 3.13 4.89 14.82
N VAL A 85 4.42 5.21 14.70
CA VAL A 85 4.89 6.54 14.30
C VAL A 85 5.42 6.45 12.87
N ALA A 86 4.72 7.08 11.93
CA ALA A 86 5.11 7.07 10.52
C ALA A 86 6.28 8.06 10.24
N GLY A 87 7.39 7.53 9.74
CA GLY A 87 8.56 8.25 9.28
C GLY A 87 8.31 8.98 7.97
N HIS A 88 8.97 10.14 7.78
CA HIS A 88 8.92 10.95 6.55
C HIS A 88 10.20 11.78 6.29
N ALA A 89 11.21 11.67 7.15
CA ALA A 89 12.48 12.39 7.11
C ALA A 89 13.52 11.61 7.92
N ILE A 90 14.80 11.97 7.76
CA ILE A 90 15.90 11.33 8.46
C ILE A 90 16.74 12.39 9.16
N TYR A 91 16.89 12.28 10.46
CA TYR A 91 17.86 13.01 11.26
C TYR A 91 19.24 12.37 11.13
N LEU A 92 20.23 13.19 10.77
CA LEU A 92 21.61 12.76 10.48
C LEU A 92 22.55 12.87 11.69
N SER A 93 22.28 13.83 12.58
CA SER A 93 23.13 14.05 13.76
C SER A 93 22.75 13.07 14.89
N ASN A 94 23.62 12.97 15.89
CA ASN A 94 23.37 12.22 17.11
C ASN A 94 23.11 13.12 18.33
N ARG A 95 23.05 14.44 18.14
CA ARG A 95 22.92 15.44 19.20
C ARG A 95 21.46 15.85 19.38
N LEU A 96 20.93 15.92 20.59
CA LEU A 96 19.51 16.32 20.78
C LEU A 96 19.31 17.84 20.77
N ASP A 97 20.33 18.62 21.13
CA ASP A 97 20.32 20.08 21.10
C ASP A 97 20.26 20.66 19.67
N GLU A 98 20.56 19.84 18.68
CA GLU A 98 20.55 20.18 17.26
C GLU A 98 19.31 19.65 16.51
N VAL A 99 18.44 18.91 17.21
CA VAL A 99 17.38 18.11 16.58
C VAL A 99 16.30 18.96 15.92
N GLU A 100 16.20 20.25 16.26
CA GLU A 100 15.26 21.19 15.64
C GLU A 100 15.85 21.94 14.44
N GLN A 101 17.14 21.72 14.12
CA GLN A 101 17.81 22.41 13.02
C GLN A 101 17.65 21.63 11.71
N ASP A 102 16.96 22.22 10.74
CA ASP A 102 16.69 21.62 9.41
C ASP A 102 17.95 21.07 8.71
N ASP A 103 19.11 21.71 8.86
CA ASP A 103 20.37 21.30 8.21
C ASP A 103 20.88 19.93 8.69
N ASN A 104 20.41 19.48 9.86
CA ASN A 104 20.75 18.16 10.40
C ASN A 104 19.74 17.08 9.98
N TRP A 105 18.81 17.41 9.07
CA TRP A 105 17.81 16.49 8.54
C TRP A 105 17.92 16.36 7.02
N ILE A 106 17.71 15.14 6.52
CA ILE A 106 17.38 14.91 5.12
C ILE A 106 15.88 15.18 4.96
N LEU A 107 15.60 16.32 4.32
CA LEU A 107 14.26 16.85 4.06
C LEU A 107 14.04 17.02 2.56
N GLU A 108 12.81 16.77 2.14
CA GLU A 108 12.30 17.26 0.86
C GLU A 108 12.18 18.78 0.87
N SER A 109 12.17 19.40 -0.31
CA SER A 109 12.10 20.86 -0.45
C SER A 109 10.90 21.48 0.28
N PHE A 110 9.73 20.83 0.21
CA PHE A 110 8.51 21.28 0.88
C PHE A 110 8.47 21.00 2.40
N GLN A 111 9.41 20.22 2.93
CA GLN A 111 9.49 19.91 4.37
C GLN A 111 10.33 20.94 5.14
N LYS A 112 11.18 21.70 4.43
CA LYS A 112 12.04 22.73 5.02
C LYS A 112 11.22 23.89 5.58
N GLY A 113 11.69 24.48 6.67
CA GLY A 113 11.10 25.66 7.30
C GLY A 113 9.92 25.36 8.23
N GLY A 114 9.74 24.12 8.68
CA GLY A 114 8.74 23.84 9.72
C GLY A 114 8.40 22.38 10.02
N HIS A 115 8.58 21.44 9.09
CA HIS A 115 8.10 20.06 9.32
C HIS A 115 8.95 19.28 10.33
N VAL A 116 10.20 19.67 10.59
CA VAL A 116 11.05 19.06 11.64
C VAL A 116 10.33 19.06 12.99
N LYS A 117 9.73 20.20 13.37
CA LYS A 117 8.96 20.30 14.62
C LYS A 117 7.78 19.32 14.65
N THR A 118 7.11 19.12 13.52
CA THR A 118 6.02 18.15 13.40
C THR A 118 6.51 16.71 13.57
N PHE A 119 7.65 16.34 12.96
CA PHE A 119 8.24 15.00 13.14
C PHE A 119 8.59 14.73 14.60
N LEU A 120 9.20 15.71 15.27
CA LEU A 120 9.51 15.62 16.70
C LEU A 120 8.26 15.49 17.56
N ASN A 121 7.19 16.21 17.23
CA ASN A 121 5.91 16.09 17.93
C ASN A 121 5.29 14.69 17.73
N HIS A 122 5.41 14.09 16.54
CA HIS A 122 4.97 12.71 16.33
C HIS A 122 5.76 11.72 17.21
N ILE A 123 7.09 11.85 17.26
CA ILE A 123 7.96 11.00 18.10
C ILE A 123 7.58 11.14 19.58
N ARG A 124 7.46 12.39 20.08
CA ARG A 124 7.07 12.67 21.47
C ARG A 124 5.68 12.13 21.78
N LYS A 125 4.72 12.27 20.87
CA LYS A 125 3.37 11.72 21.06
C LYS A 125 3.36 10.19 21.11
N GLY A 126 4.23 9.54 20.33
CA GLY A 126 4.42 8.09 20.38
C GLY A 126 4.91 7.63 21.74
N LEU A 127 5.95 8.29 22.27
CA LEU A 127 6.47 8.04 23.61
C LEU A 127 5.39 8.27 24.67
N GLU A 128 4.70 9.41 24.64
CA GLU A 128 3.65 9.76 25.60
C GLU A 128 2.54 8.69 25.67
N LEU A 129 2.04 8.25 24.52
CA LEU A 129 0.98 7.22 24.47
C LEU A 129 1.49 5.85 24.92
N ALA A 130 2.75 5.51 24.61
CA ALA A 130 3.34 4.26 25.07
C ALA A 130 3.66 4.27 26.58
N GLN A 131 3.94 5.43 27.18
CA GLN A 131 4.05 5.58 28.64
C GLN A 131 2.68 5.39 29.32
N GLN A 132 1.61 5.95 28.73
CA GLN A 132 0.24 5.83 29.24
C GLN A 132 -0.33 4.41 29.10
N ASN A 133 0.11 3.65 28.09
CA ASN A 133 -0.31 2.28 27.84
C ASN A 133 0.86 1.30 27.95
N THR A 134 1.02 0.68 29.12
CA THR A 134 2.05 -0.33 29.38
C THR A 134 1.88 -1.63 28.60
N LYS A 135 0.73 -1.80 27.90
CA LYS A 135 0.44 -2.93 27.02
C LYS A 135 0.62 -2.61 25.53
N ALA A 136 1.12 -1.42 25.19
CA ALA A 136 1.40 -1.06 23.80
C ALA A 136 2.83 -1.45 23.36
N LEU A 137 3.01 -1.78 22.09
CA LEU A 137 4.30 -1.76 21.40
C LEU A 137 4.38 -0.51 20.54
N LEU A 138 5.42 0.30 20.71
CA LEU A 138 5.69 1.47 19.88
C LEU A 138 6.60 1.08 18.71
N VAL A 139 6.07 1.19 17.49
CA VAL A 139 6.78 0.91 16.25
C VAL A 139 7.03 2.22 15.50
N PHE A 140 8.29 2.56 15.28
CA PHE A 140 8.67 3.58 14.31
C PHE A 140 8.75 2.91 12.93
N SER A 141 7.98 3.41 11.97
CA SER A 141 7.81 2.74 10.67
C SER A 141 8.14 3.68 9.51
N GLY A 142 9.02 3.23 8.64
CA GLY A 142 9.49 3.96 7.46
C GLY A 142 10.87 3.48 7.03
N GLY A 143 10.99 3.15 5.74
CA GLY A 143 12.18 2.52 5.20
C GLY A 143 13.24 3.45 4.65
N GLN A 144 14.13 2.90 3.84
CA GLN A 144 15.24 3.62 3.18
C GLN A 144 14.73 4.40 1.95
N THR A 145 13.87 5.39 2.17
CA THR A 145 13.22 6.18 1.10
C THR A 145 14.08 7.36 0.63
N ARG A 146 15.22 7.62 1.28
CA ARG A 146 16.09 8.77 1.04
C ARG A 146 17.45 8.29 0.51
N PRO A 147 17.72 8.41 -0.80
CA PRO A 147 19.01 8.01 -1.37
C PRO A 147 20.21 8.68 -0.69
N ALA A 148 20.06 9.93 -0.26
CA ALA A 148 21.11 10.69 0.43
C ALA A 148 21.44 10.16 1.86
N ALA A 149 20.60 9.28 2.42
CA ALA A 149 20.78 8.74 3.77
C ALA A 149 21.59 7.44 3.80
N GLY A 150 21.97 6.90 2.65
CA GLY A 150 22.62 5.58 2.57
C GLY A 150 21.71 4.48 3.13
N PRO A 151 22.22 3.56 3.97
CA PRO A 151 21.44 2.44 4.51
C PRO A 151 20.53 2.83 5.69
N MET A 152 20.44 4.12 6.04
CA MET A 152 19.61 4.57 7.16
C MET A 152 18.14 4.63 6.77
N SER A 153 17.28 3.99 7.56
CA SER A 153 15.84 4.09 7.42
C SER A 153 15.25 5.26 8.22
N GLU A 154 14.08 5.77 7.81
CA GLU A 154 13.34 6.76 8.58
C GLU A 154 13.03 6.25 10.00
N ALA A 155 12.67 4.97 10.12
CA ALA A 155 12.40 4.30 11.40
C ALA A 155 13.60 4.29 12.34
N GLN A 156 14.80 3.93 11.86
CA GLN A 156 16.02 3.95 12.66
C GLN A 156 16.31 5.34 13.22
N SER A 157 16.17 6.35 12.37
CA SER A 157 16.41 7.74 12.75
C SER A 157 15.45 8.18 13.87
N TYR A 158 14.17 7.87 13.74
CA TYR A 158 13.17 8.23 14.74
C TYR A 158 13.35 7.45 16.05
N TYR A 159 13.65 6.15 15.97
CA TYR A 159 13.96 5.32 17.13
C TYR A 159 15.17 5.87 17.90
N ALA A 160 16.23 6.30 17.21
CA ALA A 160 17.42 6.86 17.85
C ALA A 160 17.14 8.17 18.59
N ILE A 161 16.24 9.02 18.06
CA ILE A 161 15.77 10.22 18.77
C ILE A 161 14.93 9.81 19.99
N ALA A 162 13.96 8.92 19.79
CA ALA A 162 13.04 8.48 20.84
C ALA A 162 13.77 7.84 22.02
N GLN A 163 14.74 6.96 21.74
CA GLN A 163 15.58 6.33 22.75
C GLN A 163 16.27 7.37 23.64
N LYS A 164 16.86 8.41 23.05
CA LYS A 164 17.52 9.46 23.83
C LYS A 164 16.50 10.26 24.64
N LEU A 165 15.39 10.65 24.03
CA LEU A 165 14.32 11.39 24.72
C LEU A 165 13.78 10.60 25.91
N ASP A 166 13.54 9.31 25.77
CA ASP A 166 13.05 8.42 26.84
C ASP A 166 14.09 8.32 27.98
N LEU A 167 15.36 8.11 27.66
CA LEU A 167 16.44 8.04 28.65
C LEU A 167 16.66 9.36 29.41
N PHE A 168 16.52 10.51 28.75
CA PHE A 168 16.67 11.83 29.39
C PHE A 168 15.41 12.26 30.17
N SER A 169 14.25 11.69 29.85
CA SER A 169 12.96 12.04 30.48
C SER A 169 12.58 11.09 31.62
N ALA A 170 13.37 10.05 31.86
CA ALA A 170 13.14 9.08 32.93
C ALA A 170 13.34 9.73 34.31
N GLU A 171 12.25 10.18 34.93
CA GLU A 171 12.22 10.33 36.39
C GLU A 171 12.40 8.96 37.04
N LYS A 172 12.94 8.92 38.28
CA LYS A 172 13.35 7.68 38.97
C LYS A 172 12.30 6.56 39.06
N ASP A 173 11.01 6.88 38.88
CA ASP A 173 9.89 5.95 39.01
C ASP A 173 9.08 5.73 37.70
N SER A 174 9.54 6.25 36.55
CA SER A 174 8.86 6.03 35.26
C SER A 174 9.34 4.75 34.57
N HIS A 175 8.40 3.90 34.15
CA HIS A 175 8.71 2.74 33.30
C HIS A 175 9.27 3.21 31.96
N LEU A 176 10.52 2.85 31.66
CA LEU A 176 11.14 3.16 30.37
C LEU A 176 10.32 2.53 29.23
N VAL A 177 10.05 3.33 28.20
CA VAL A 177 9.34 2.83 27.01
C VAL A 177 10.29 2.00 26.15
N ILE A 178 11.61 2.23 26.25
CA ILE A 178 12.66 1.61 25.44
C ILE A 178 12.52 0.09 25.27
N ASP A 179 12.10 -0.62 26.31
CA ASP A 179 11.92 -2.07 26.26
C ASP A 179 10.74 -2.51 25.38
N ARG A 180 9.86 -1.58 25.01
CA ARG A 180 8.67 -1.81 24.17
C ARG A 180 8.66 -0.87 22.96
N MET A 181 9.84 -0.48 22.48
CA MET A 181 10.02 0.23 21.21
C MET A 181 10.70 -0.66 20.18
N THR A 182 10.33 -0.55 18.91
CA THR A 182 11.05 -1.21 17.81
C THR A 182 10.92 -0.43 16.50
N THR A 183 11.61 -0.91 15.46
CA THR A 183 11.59 -0.36 14.11
C THR A 183 10.89 -1.29 13.13
N GLU A 184 10.26 -0.69 12.13
CA GLU A 184 9.87 -1.31 10.87
C GLU A 184 10.52 -0.50 9.73
N GLU A 185 11.40 -1.13 8.96
CA GLU A 185 12.41 -0.44 8.15
C GLU A 185 12.25 -0.61 6.63
N TYR A 186 11.14 -1.17 6.19
CA TYR A 186 10.90 -1.52 4.79
C TYR A 186 9.72 -0.79 4.18
N ALA A 187 8.86 -0.14 4.98
CA ALA A 187 7.73 0.60 4.43
C ALA A 187 8.16 1.79 3.57
N ARG A 188 7.59 1.87 2.37
CA ARG A 188 7.88 2.90 1.36
C ARG A 188 6.75 3.91 1.22
N ASP A 189 5.58 3.58 1.75
CA ASP A 189 4.40 4.43 1.73
C ASP A 189 3.54 4.26 2.99
N SER A 190 2.43 5.00 3.04
CA SER A 190 1.56 4.96 4.22
C SER A 190 0.71 3.70 4.35
N TYR A 191 0.53 2.92 3.28
CA TYR A 191 -0.13 1.61 3.33
C TYR A 191 0.81 0.59 3.96
N GLU A 192 2.06 0.56 3.50
CA GLU A 192 3.10 -0.31 4.04
C GLU A 192 3.43 0.05 5.48
N ASN A 193 3.42 1.34 5.85
CA ASN A 193 3.60 1.74 7.25
C ASN A 193 2.58 1.06 8.18
N LEU A 194 1.34 0.86 7.72
CA LEU A 194 0.31 0.15 8.49
C LEU A 194 0.56 -1.36 8.45
N LEU A 195 0.64 -1.93 7.25
CA LEU A 195 0.70 -3.39 7.06
C LEU A 195 1.96 -3.99 7.69
N PHE A 196 3.13 -3.41 7.41
CA PHE A 196 4.39 -3.95 7.91
C PHE A 196 4.54 -3.72 9.40
N SER A 197 3.99 -2.64 9.97
CA SER A 197 3.97 -2.48 11.43
C SER A 197 3.11 -3.55 12.13
N ILE A 198 2.02 -4.02 11.50
CA ILE A 198 1.23 -5.14 12.03
C ILE A 198 2.05 -6.43 11.98
N CYS A 199 2.74 -6.69 10.86
CA CYS A 199 3.66 -7.84 10.76
C CYS A 199 4.74 -7.77 11.84
N ARG A 200 5.36 -6.60 12.01
CA ARG A 200 6.39 -6.36 13.01
C ARG A 200 5.87 -6.57 14.43
N PHE A 201 4.65 -6.12 14.72
CA PHE A 201 3.99 -6.40 16.00
C PHE A 201 3.86 -7.91 16.24
N THR A 202 3.42 -8.67 15.24
CA THR A 202 3.27 -10.12 15.35
C THR A 202 4.60 -10.85 15.50
N GLU A 203 5.68 -10.39 14.87
CA GLU A 203 7.03 -10.92 15.10
C GLU A 203 7.48 -10.74 16.56
N VAL A 204 7.15 -9.61 17.17
CA VAL A 204 7.58 -9.26 18.53
C VAL A 204 6.72 -9.92 19.62
N THR A 205 5.43 -10.06 19.37
CA THR A 205 4.43 -10.47 20.38
C THR A 205 3.87 -11.88 20.16
N GLY A 206 4.03 -12.44 18.95
CA GLY A 206 3.49 -13.75 18.57
C GLY A 206 1.99 -13.74 18.23
N HIS A 207 1.33 -12.59 18.22
CA HIS A 207 -0.08 -12.46 17.83
C HIS A 207 -0.37 -11.13 17.13
N HIS A 208 -1.58 -10.94 16.61
CA HIS A 208 -2.00 -9.66 16.01
C HIS A 208 -2.38 -8.63 17.08
N PRO A 209 -2.26 -7.33 16.79
CA PRO A 209 -2.66 -6.28 17.73
C PRO A 209 -4.19 -6.24 17.89
N GLN A 210 -4.65 -5.95 19.10
CA GLN A 210 -6.06 -5.72 19.42
C GLN A 210 -6.51 -4.33 18.96
N SER A 211 -5.67 -3.32 19.18
CA SER A 211 -5.90 -1.96 18.72
C SER A 211 -4.68 -1.40 17.98
N ILE A 212 -4.92 -0.45 17.08
CA ILE A 212 -3.87 0.24 16.33
C ILE A 212 -4.08 1.74 16.44
N THR A 213 -3.05 2.44 16.92
CA THR A 213 -2.98 3.90 16.90
C THR A 213 -1.92 4.34 15.90
N VAL A 214 -2.28 5.18 14.94
CA VAL A 214 -1.34 5.72 13.94
C VAL A 214 -1.08 7.19 14.21
N ILE A 215 0.19 7.54 14.39
CA ILE A 215 0.68 8.89 14.57
C ILE A 215 1.36 9.33 13.27
N GLY A 216 0.83 10.40 12.69
CA GLY A 216 1.31 10.96 11.44
C GLY A 216 0.53 12.22 11.09
N PHE A 217 0.68 12.68 9.84
CA PHE A 217 0.01 13.89 9.40
C PHE A 217 -1.52 13.73 9.31
N GLU A 218 -2.25 14.72 9.83
CA GLU A 218 -3.72 14.74 9.86
C GLU A 218 -4.36 14.61 8.46
N PHE A 219 -3.76 15.20 7.42
CA PHE A 219 -4.29 15.07 6.06
C PHE A 219 -4.29 13.62 5.54
N LYS A 220 -3.54 12.70 6.17
CA LYS A 220 -3.55 11.26 5.85
C LYS A 220 -4.58 10.47 6.65
N ARG A 221 -5.23 11.06 7.66
CA ARG A 221 -6.19 10.38 8.56
C ARG A 221 -7.24 9.58 7.80
N LYS A 222 -7.91 10.24 6.83
CA LYS A 222 -8.92 9.60 5.98
C LYS A 222 -8.38 8.38 5.24
N ARG A 223 -7.15 8.47 4.72
CA ARG A 223 -6.50 7.37 3.99
C ARG A 223 -6.23 6.17 4.89
N PHE A 224 -5.78 6.39 6.13
CA PHE A 224 -5.57 5.29 7.08
C PHE A 224 -6.89 4.62 7.47
N LEU A 225 -7.92 5.40 7.80
CA LEU A 225 -9.19 4.88 8.31
C LEU A 225 -10.06 4.24 7.22
N ASP A 226 -10.20 4.90 6.07
CA ASP A 226 -11.19 4.50 5.06
C ASP A 226 -10.61 3.56 4.01
N LEU A 227 -9.29 3.65 3.75
CA LEU A 227 -8.64 2.91 2.67
C LEU A 227 -7.72 1.82 3.22
N HIS A 228 -6.69 2.20 3.98
CA HIS A 228 -5.63 1.26 4.37
C HIS A 228 -6.13 0.19 5.33
N ARG A 229 -6.77 0.60 6.43
CA ARG A 229 -7.44 -0.29 7.39
C ARG A 229 -8.45 -1.22 6.69
N ALA A 230 -9.28 -0.65 5.82
CA ALA A 230 -10.29 -1.42 5.09
C ALA A 230 -9.66 -2.45 4.14
N ALA A 231 -8.59 -2.08 3.43
CA ALA A 231 -7.88 -2.97 2.50
C ALA A 231 -7.28 -4.19 3.20
N ILE A 232 -6.76 -4.01 4.42
CA ILE A 232 -6.24 -5.11 5.25
C ILE A 232 -7.34 -5.79 6.11
N LYS A 233 -8.59 -5.36 5.97
CA LYS A 233 -9.75 -5.85 6.73
C LYS A 233 -9.61 -5.75 8.25
N PHE A 234 -8.87 -4.76 8.74
CA PHE A 234 -8.77 -4.50 10.18
C PHE A 234 -10.09 -3.88 10.68
N PRO A 235 -10.66 -4.33 11.81
CA PRO A 235 -11.95 -3.85 12.31
C PRO A 235 -11.93 -2.36 12.68
N LEU A 236 -13.11 -1.74 12.72
CA LEU A 236 -13.28 -0.38 13.26
C LEU A 236 -13.46 -0.41 14.79
N ASP A 237 -14.04 -1.49 15.31
CA ASP A 237 -14.36 -1.77 16.70
C ASP A 237 -14.07 -3.24 17.04
#